data_AF-A0A1V3WHD2-F1
#
_entry.id   AF-A0A1V3WHD2-F1
#
_cell.length_a   1.000
_cell.length_b   1.000
_cell.length_c   1.000
_cell.angle_alpha   90.00
_cell.angle_beta   90.00
_cell.angle_gamma   90.00
#
_symmetry.space_group_name_H-M   'P 1'
#
loop_
_entity.id
_entity.type
_entity.pdbx_description
1 polymer ?
#
loop_
_entity_poly.entity_id
_entity_poly.type
_entity_poly.pdbx_seq_one_letter_code
_entity_poly.pdbx_strand_id
1 'polypeptide(L)'
;MTVEQCETSKLGPLFESCRAAGRAALIGYLPTGYPDVRTSVEAMTALVESGCDIVEVGVPYSDPGMDGPTIQRATEAALRGECGSGIRWPR
;
A
#
# COMPACT_ATOMS: atom_id res chain seq x y z
N MET A 1 3.00 20.37 23.76
CA MET A 1 3.44 20.72 22.39
C MET A 1 2.32 20.36 21.45
N THR A 2 1.41 21.29 21.17
CA THR A 2 0.32 21.11 20.22
C THR A 2 0.79 21.62 18.88
N VAL A 3 0.88 20.73 17.90
CA VAL A 3 1.10 21.12 16.50
C VAL A 3 -0.24 21.59 15.98
N GLU A 4 -0.39 22.90 15.72
CA GLU A 4 -1.52 23.38 14.93
C GLU A 4 -1.31 22.94 13.48
N GLN A 5 -2.14 22.01 12.99
CA GLN A 5 -2.23 21.76 11.55
C GLN A 5 -3.05 22.89 10.93
N CYS A 6 -2.39 23.71 10.13
CA CYS A 6 -2.97 24.93 9.53
C CYS A 6 -3.93 24.65 8.36
N GLU A 7 -3.93 23.44 7.78
CA GLU A 7 -4.78 23.09 6.63
C GLU A 7 -5.26 21.63 6.71
N THR A 8 -6.46 21.38 6.18
CA THR A 8 -7.06 20.05 6.10
C THR A 8 -6.21 19.14 5.21
N SER A 9 -5.71 18.04 5.78
CA SER A 9 -4.96 17.04 5.00
C SER A 9 -5.84 16.35 3.95
N LYS A 10 -5.23 15.81 2.88
CA LYS A 10 -5.96 15.07 1.83
C LYS A 10 -6.76 13.87 2.36
N LEU A 11 -6.31 13.27 3.46
CA LEU A 11 -6.98 12.14 4.11
C LEU A 11 -8.00 12.58 5.19
N GLY A 12 -7.99 13.87 5.57
CA GLY A 12 -8.87 14.43 6.60
C GLY A 12 -10.35 14.10 6.39
N PRO A 13 -10.93 14.38 5.20
CA PRO A 13 -12.33 14.10 4.91
C PRO A 13 -12.70 12.61 5.05
N LEU A 14 -11.77 11.70 4.72
CA LEU A 14 -11.99 10.26 4.82
C LEU A 14 -12.09 9.81 6.29
N PHE A 15 -11.17 10.28 7.15
CA PHE A 15 -11.23 9.97 8.57
C PHE A 15 -12.43 10.61 9.27
N GLU A 16 -12.85 11.80 8.83
CA GLU A 16 -14.10 12.44 9.29
C GLU A 16 -15.32 11.58 8.96
N SER A 17 -15.42 11.10 7.72
CA SER A 17 -16.50 10.20 7.28
C SER A 17 -16.52 8.89 8.07
N CYS A 18 -15.38 8.23 8.26
CA CYS A 18 -15.28 6.99 9.05
C CYS A 18 -15.72 7.20 10.50
N ARG A 19 -15.25 8.31 11.12
CA ARG A 19 -15.63 8.67 12.49
C ARG A 19 -17.13 8.98 12.61
N ALA A 20 -17.72 9.68 11.63
CA ALA A 20 -19.16 9.95 11.59
C ALA A 20 -19.98 8.65 11.45
N ALA A 21 -19.44 7.66 10.74
CA ALA A 21 -20.01 6.32 10.63
C ALA A 21 -19.70 5.39 11.84
N GLY A 22 -19.01 5.89 12.88
CA GLY A 22 -18.70 5.12 14.08
C GLY A 22 -17.72 3.96 13.88
N ARG A 23 -16.89 4.00 12.81
CA ARG A 23 -15.92 2.95 12.47
C ARG A 23 -14.52 3.51 12.26
N ALA A 24 -13.52 2.64 12.39
CA ALA A 24 -12.15 2.94 11.94
C ALA A 24 -12.06 2.87 10.40
N ALA A 25 -11.05 3.54 9.85
CA ALA A 25 -10.67 3.37 8.44
C ALA A 25 -9.88 2.07 8.26
N LEU A 26 -10.19 1.31 7.21
CA LEU A 26 -9.42 0.14 6.80
C LEU A 26 -8.32 0.57 5.83
N ILE A 27 -7.06 0.37 6.24
CA ILE A 27 -5.87 0.71 5.45
C ILE A 27 -5.18 -0.59 5.04
N GLY A 28 -5.15 -0.88 3.74
CA GLY A 28 -4.62 -2.13 3.19
C GLY A 28 -3.28 -1.91 2.49
N TYR A 29 -2.27 -2.69 2.85
CA TYR A 29 -0.94 -2.65 2.24
C TYR A 29 -0.73 -3.82 1.27
N LEU A 30 -0.21 -3.54 0.07
CA LEU A 30 0.26 -4.54 -0.88
C LEU A 30 1.55 -4.09 -1.57
N PRO A 31 2.58 -4.96 -1.69
CA PRO A 31 3.77 -4.65 -2.45
C PRO A 31 3.49 -4.73 -3.96
N THR A 32 3.89 -3.69 -4.69
CA THR A 32 3.78 -3.65 -6.14
C THR A 32 4.61 -4.76 -6.77
N GLY A 33 4.08 -5.47 -7.75
CA GLY A 33 4.82 -6.50 -8.49
C GLY A 33 4.80 -7.90 -7.88
N TYR A 34 4.04 -8.13 -6.80
CA TYR A 34 3.83 -9.46 -6.25
C TYR A 34 2.40 -9.97 -6.53
N PRO A 35 2.22 -11.21 -7.03
CA PRO A 35 3.24 -12.10 -7.59
C PRO A 35 3.82 -11.58 -8.92
N ASP A 36 3.11 -10.70 -9.60
CA ASP A 36 3.55 -9.95 -10.78
C ASP A 36 2.86 -8.58 -10.80
N VAL A 37 3.28 -7.69 -11.70
CA VAL A 37 2.76 -6.31 -11.77
C VAL A 37 1.25 -6.28 -12.01
N ARG A 38 0.75 -7.07 -12.97
CA ARG A 38 -0.67 -7.05 -13.33
C ARG A 38 -1.52 -7.59 -12.18
N THR A 39 -1.14 -8.73 -11.62
CA THR A 39 -1.86 -9.33 -10.49
C THR A 39 -1.82 -8.40 -9.27
N SER A 40 -0.72 -7.70 -9.02
CA SER A 40 -0.65 -6.74 -7.91
C SER A 40 -1.61 -5.56 -8.08
N VAL A 41 -1.80 -5.06 -9.31
CA VAL A 41 -2.77 -4.00 -9.63
C VAL A 41 -4.19 -4.52 -9.45
N GLU A 42 -4.50 -5.70 -9.97
CA GLU A 42 -5.82 -6.34 -9.80
C GLU A 42 -6.15 -6.55 -8.32
N ALA A 43 -5.17 -6.97 -7.51
CA ALA A 43 -5.34 -7.14 -6.07
C ALA A 43 -5.59 -5.80 -5.35
N MET A 44 -4.88 -4.72 -5.71
CA MET A 44 -5.14 -3.39 -5.16
C MET A 44 -6.52 -2.86 -5.55
N THR A 45 -6.97 -3.09 -6.78
CA THR A 45 -8.33 -2.76 -7.21
C THR A 45 -9.37 -3.54 -6.40
N ALA A 46 -9.15 -4.85 -6.21
CA ALA A 46 -10.03 -5.69 -5.41
C ALA A 46 -10.13 -5.23 -3.95
N LEU A 47 -9.05 -4.67 -3.36
CA LEU A 47 -9.12 -4.07 -2.01
C LEU A 47 -10.11 -2.89 -1.97
N VAL A 48 -10.06 -2.00 -2.96
CA VAL A 48 -10.97 -0.85 -3.05
C VAL A 48 -12.42 -1.33 -3.20
N GLU A 49 -12.67 -2.28 -4.11
CA GLU A 49 -14.00 -2.86 -4.33
C GLU A 49 -14.55 -3.60 -3.10
N SER A 50 -13.65 -4.13 -2.26
CA SER A 50 -13.99 -4.84 -1.02
C SER A 50 -14.18 -3.92 0.20
N GLY A 51 -14.09 -2.59 0.02
CA GLY A 51 -14.34 -1.62 1.08
C GLY A 51 -13.10 -1.17 1.85
N CYS A 52 -11.90 -1.33 1.29
CA CYS A 52 -10.70 -0.67 1.81
C CYS A 52 -10.79 0.84 1.58
N ASP A 53 -10.58 1.63 2.64
CA ASP A 53 -10.67 3.09 2.57
C ASP A 53 -9.38 3.70 1.96
N ILE A 54 -8.23 3.13 2.31
CA ILE A 54 -6.90 3.59 1.85
C ILE A 54 -6.06 2.40 1.43
N VAL A 55 -5.50 2.45 0.22
CA VAL A 55 -4.51 1.46 -0.25
C VAL A 55 -3.11 2.03 -0.13
N GLU A 56 -2.25 1.35 0.62
CA GLU A 56 -0.82 1.61 0.68
C GLU A 56 -0.11 0.80 -0.40
N VAL A 57 0.39 1.51 -1.42
CA VAL A 57 1.13 0.94 -2.53
C VAL A 57 2.60 0.78 -2.10
N GLY A 58 2.98 -0.44 -1.72
CA GLY A 58 4.35 -0.74 -1.32
C GLY A 58 5.30 -0.72 -2.50
N VAL A 59 6.40 0.03 -2.37
CA VAL A 59 7.50 0.05 -3.35
C VAL A 59 8.53 -1.00 -2.89
N PRO A 60 8.75 -2.09 -3.65
CA PRO A 60 9.76 -3.09 -3.27
C PRO A 60 11.15 -2.47 -3.18
N TYR A 61 11.86 -2.78 -2.09
CA TYR A 61 13.19 -2.26 -1.78
C TYR A 61 14.17 -3.41 -1.51
N SER A 62 15.44 -3.24 -1.89
CA SER A 62 16.47 -4.29 -1.79
C SER A 62 16.87 -4.61 -0.35
N ASP A 63 16.77 -3.63 0.56
CA ASP A 63 17.25 -3.74 1.94
C ASP A 63 16.15 -3.38 2.96
N PRO A 64 15.03 -4.14 3.02
CA PRO A 64 13.85 -3.79 3.81
C PRO A 64 14.01 -4.12 5.31
N GLY A 65 14.76 -3.28 6.04
CA GLY A 65 15.11 -3.53 7.45
C GLY A 65 13.95 -3.46 8.46
N MET A 66 12.81 -2.89 8.08
CA MET A 66 11.64 -2.72 8.96
C MET A 66 10.51 -3.71 8.66
N ASP A 67 10.58 -4.44 7.54
CA ASP A 67 9.51 -5.34 7.11
C ASP A 67 9.64 -6.71 7.77
N GLY A 68 8.51 -7.37 8.03
CA GLY A 68 8.51 -8.76 8.47
C GLY A 68 8.79 -9.75 7.33
N PRO A 69 9.08 -11.03 7.63
CA PRO A 69 9.50 -12.02 6.63
C PRO A 69 8.49 -12.25 5.51
N THR A 70 7.18 -12.06 5.75
CA THR A 70 6.15 -12.17 4.72
C THR A 70 6.28 -11.08 3.66
N ILE A 71 6.43 -9.82 4.10
CA ILE A 71 6.56 -8.68 3.18
C ILE A 71 7.92 -8.74 2.48
N GLN A 72 9.00 -9.03 3.22
CA GLN A 72 10.34 -9.18 2.63
C GLN A 72 10.36 -10.21 1.49
N ARG A 73 9.76 -11.39 1.68
CA ARG A 73 9.70 -12.42 0.62
C ARG A 73 8.90 -11.97 -0.60
N ALA A 74 7.79 -11.26 -0.38
CA ALA A 74 6.96 -10.74 -1.46
C ALA A 74 7.69 -9.65 -2.27
N THR A 75 8.35 -8.71 -1.59
CA THR A 75 9.13 -7.63 -2.24
C THR A 75 10.36 -8.18 -2.96
N GLU A 76 11.05 -9.15 -2.36
CA GLU A 76 12.13 -9.89 -3.02
C GLU A 76 11.67 -10.58 -4.32
N ALA A 77 10.54 -11.29 -4.29
CA ALA A 77 9.97 -11.93 -5.48
C ALA A 77 9.61 -10.90 -6.56
N ALA A 78 9.03 -9.76 -6.16
CA ALA A 78 8.70 -8.65 -7.05
C ALA A 78 9.96 -8.05 -7.72
N LEU A 79 11.06 -7.91 -6.98
CA LEU A 79 12.34 -7.40 -7.50
C LEU A 79 13.05 -8.39 -8.43
N ARG A 80 13.00 -9.69 -8.13
CA ARG A 80 13.60 -10.73 -8.98
C ARG A 80 12.89 -10.87 -10.33
N GLY A 81 11.64 -10.43 -10.42
CA GLY A 81 10.88 -10.46 -11.67
C GLY A 81 10.56 -11.87 -12.16
N GLU A 82 10.44 -12.83 -11.22
CA GLU A 82 10.23 -14.26 -11.51
C GLU A 82 8.93 -14.55 -12.29
N CYS A 83 8.07 -13.55 -12.48
CA CYS A 83 6.84 -13.65 -13.25
C CYS A 83 6.71 -12.54 -14.33
N GLY A 84 7.69 -12.44 -15.23
CA GLY A 84 7.49 -11.88 -16.58
C GLY A 84 7.68 -10.38 -16.80
N SER A 85 7.83 -9.56 -15.77
CA SER A 85 8.23 -8.15 -15.90
C SER A 85 8.75 -7.62 -14.55
N GLY A 86 10.01 -7.91 -14.22
CA GLY A 86 10.64 -7.32 -13.03
C GLY A 86 10.49 -5.81 -13.02
N ILE A 87 10.06 -5.26 -11.89
CA ILE A 87 9.92 -3.82 -11.71
C ILE A 87 11.32 -3.20 -11.82
N ARG A 88 11.60 -2.56 -12.95
CA ARG A 88 12.78 -1.71 -13.13
C ARG A 88 12.39 -0.29 -12.78
N TRP A 89 12.68 0.11 -11.55
CA TRP A 89 12.69 1.53 -11.22
C TRP A 89 13.81 2.22 -12.01
N PRO A 90 13.56 3.36 -12.66
CA PRO A 90 14.66 4.18 -13.16
C PRO A 90 15.57 4.55 -11.97
N ARG A 91 16.87 4.32 -12.14
CA ARG A 91 17.87 4.83 -11.19
C ARG A 91 18.00 6.34 -11.34
#